data_AF-A0A448W0U2-F1
#
_entry.id   AF-A0A448W0U2-F1
#
_cell.length_a   1.000
_cell.length_b   1.000
_cell.length_c   1.000
_cell.angle_alpha   90.00
_cell.angle_beta   90.00
_cell.angle_gamma   90.00
#
_symmetry.space_group_name_H-M   'P 1'
#
loop_
_entity.id
_entity.type
_entity.pdbx_description
1 polymer ?
#
loop_
_entity_poly.entity_id
_entity_poly.type
_entity_poly.pdbx_seq_one_letter_code
_entity_poly.pdbx_strand_id
1 'polypeptide(L)'
;MLSVQDPEILSMVPDYRINLFSPAEIKDEELDKLQSNLKEVMLFIKYSKDKRKLQELTSQSPGFRSLELKAARVIDSITGINLRFTETEGRVNMCQAVQEMCDDARAEGHQEQAMLTAQRMLQDPRFSPEDISKFSGLSLEDVLKLQKK
;
A
#
# COMPACT_ATOMS: atom_id res chain seq x y z
N MET A 1 -14.46 -29.89 11.39
CA MET A 1 -14.88 -29.33 12.70
C MET A 1 -14.55 -30.37 13.76
N LEU A 2 -13.93 -30.00 14.89
CA LEU A 2 -13.60 -30.96 15.96
C LEU A 2 -14.92 -31.44 16.59
N SER A 3 -15.21 -32.75 16.51
CA SER A 3 -16.41 -33.35 17.09
C SER A 3 -16.23 -33.56 18.59
N VAL A 4 -16.29 -32.48 19.37
CA VAL A 4 -16.23 -32.54 20.84
C VAL A 4 -17.66 -32.65 21.39
N GLN A 5 -17.92 -33.70 22.18
CA GLN A 5 -19.22 -33.97 22.82
C GLN A 5 -19.20 -33.83 24.34
N ASP A 6 -18.02 -33.54 24.93
CA ASP A 6 -17.86 -33.43 26.37
C ASP A 6 -18.59 -32.19 26.93
N PRO A 7 -19.54 -32.34 27.88
CA PRO A 7 -20.31 -31.24 28.43
C PRO A 7 -19.48 -30.20 29.20
N GLU A 8 -18.40 -30.61 29.89
CA GLU A 8 -17.52 -29.67 30.60
C GLU A 8 -16.79 -28.79 29.59
N ILE A 9 -16.30 -29.38 28.50
CA ILE A 9 -15.64 -28.63 27.43
C ILE A 9 -16.63 -27.72 26.73
N LEU A 10 -17.83 -28.21 26.39
CA LEU A 10 -18.88 -27.39 25.75
C LEU A 10 -19.32 -26.21 26.62
N SER A 11 -19.33 -26.37 27.96
CA SER A 11 -19.62 -25.25 28.88
C SER A 11 -18.57 -24.14 28.86
N MET A 12 -17.34 -24.47 28.46
CA MET A 12 -16.25 -23.53 28.27
C MET A 12 -16.15 -22.99 26.84
N VAL A 13 -16.89 -23.57 25.88
CA VAL A 13 -16.97 -23.05 24.51
C VAL A 13 -17.93 -21.86 24.50
N PRO A 14 -17.45 -20.65 24.21
CA PRO A 14 -18.32 -19.50 24.13
C PRO A 14 -19.27 -19.63 22.93
N ASP A 15 -20.59 -19.52 23.19
CA ASP A 15 -21.66 -19.57 22.18
C ASP A 15 -21.87 -18.21 21.49
N TYR A 16 -20.80 -17.64 20.93
CA TYR A 16 -20.93 -16.47 20.07
C TYR A 16 -21.25 -16.88 18.63
N ARG A 17 -22.24 -16.22 18.03
CA ARG A 17 -22.52 -16.38 16.60
C ARG A 17 -21.43 -15.66 15.80
N ILE A 18 -20.70 -16.42 14.99
CA ILE A 18 -19.72 -15.88 14.06
C ILE A 18 -20.45 -15.40 12.80
N ASN A 19 -20.36 -14.10 12.51
CA ASN A 19 -20.82 -13.54 11.24
C ASN A 19 -19.64 -13.45 10.28
N LEU A 20 -19.69 -14.22 9.20
CA LEU A 20 -18.66 -14.18 8.16
C LEU A 20 -19.01 -13.11 7.13
N PHE A 21 -18.09 -12.18 6.90
CA PHE A 21 -18.19 -11.19 5.84
C PHE A 21 -17.25 -11.57 4.70
N SER A 22 -17.77 -11.59 3.47
CA SER A 22 -16.97 -11.71 2.24
C SER A 22 -17.07 -10.38 1.49
N PRO A 23 -16.12 -9.43 1.69
CA PRO A 23 -16.22 -8.08 1.11
C PRO A 23 -16.33 -8.10 -0.43
N ALA A 24 -15.75 -9.10 -1.07
CA ALA A 24 -15.80 -9.28 -2.53
C ALA A 24 -17.22 -9.55 -3.05
N GLU A 25 -18.07 -10.21 -2.27
CA GLU A 25 -19.43 -10.62 -2.67
C GLU A 25 -20.51 -9.60 -2.30
N ILE A 26 -20.22 -8.71 -1.34
CA ILE A 26 -21.17 -7.71 -0.87
C ILE A 26 -21.21 -6.55 -1.88
N LYS A 27 -22.40 -6.09 -2.26
CA LYS A 27 -22.58 -4.94 -3.16
C LYS A 27 -22.20 -3.64 -2.48
N ASP A 28 -21.82 -2.63 -3.26
CA ASP A 28 -21.36 -1.35 -2.70
C ASP A 28 -22.47 -0.65 -1.92
N GLU A 29 -23.72 -0.74 -2.38
CA GLU A 29 -24.90 -0.15 -1.70
C GLU A 29 -25.19 -0.82 -0.35
N GLU A 30 -24.80 -2.08 -0.17
CA GLU A 30 -24.93 -2.78 1.10
C GLU A 30 -23.79 -2.42 2.05
N LEU A 31 -22.56 -2.22 1.52
CA LEU A 31 -21.44 -1.69 2.30
C LEU A 31 -21.69 -0.27 2.79
N ASP A 32 -22.44 0.54 2.04
CA ASP A 32 -22.83 1.89 2.43
C ASP A 32 -23.70 1.95 3.70
N LYS A 33 -24.35 0.84 4.06
CA LYS A 33 -25.15 0.75 5.31
C LYS A 33 -24.25 0.63 6.54
N LEU A 34 -23.00 0.18 6.37
CA LEU A 34 -22.04 0.06 7.46
C LEU A 34 -21.72 1.45 8.01
N GLN A 35 -21.85 1.60 9.32
CA GLN A 35 -21.48 2.81 10.04
C GLN A 35 -20.01 2.70 10.47
N SER A 36 -19.38 3.85 10.80
CA SER A 36 -17.97 3.98 11.22
C SER A 36 -16.94 3.63 10.13
N ASN A 37 -15.65 3.54 10.49
CA ASN A 37 -14.56 3.19 9.59
C ASN A 37 -14.60 1.74 9.05
N LEU A 38 -15.55 0.91 9.51
CA LEU A 38 -15.72 -0.45 8.99
C LEU A 38 -16.08 -0.44 7.51
N LYS A 39 -16.87 0.54 7.05
CA LYS A 39 -17.22 0.73 5.65
C LYS A 39 -15.96 0.88 4.79
N GLU A 40 -15.07 1.80 5.17
CA GLU A 40 -13.83 2.07 4.45
C GLU A 40 -12.91 0.86 4.43
N VAL A 41 -12.79 0.13 5.55
CA VAL A 41 -12.00 -1.11 5.62
C VAL A 41 -12.54 -2.14 4.62
N MET A 42 -13.86 -2.37 4.61
CA MET A 42 -14.47 -3.35 3.73
C MET A 42 -14.32 -2.97 2.25
N LEU A 43 -14.55 -1.70 1.91
CA LEU A 43 -14.35 -1.18 0.54
C LEU A 43 -12.90 -1.33 0.09
N PHE A 44 -11.94 -1.02 0.97
CA PHE A 44 -10.53 -1.13 0.64
C PHE A 44 -10.12 -2.59 0.41
N ILE A 45 -10.54 -3.51 1.28
CA ILE A 45 -10.26 -4.95 1.11
C ILE A 45 -10.88 -5.46 -0.19
N LYS A 46 -12.14 -5.11 -0.46
CA LYS A 46 -12.85 -5.50 -1.69
C LYS A 46 -12.09 -5.10 -2.95
N TYR A 47 -11.58 -3.87 -2.99
CA TYR A 47 -10.91 -3.31 -4.16
C TYR A 47 -9.38 -3.36 -4.09
N SER A 48 -8.80 -4.08 -3.12
CA SER A 48 -7.35 -4.21 -2.92
C SER A 48 -6.56 -4.65 -4.17
N LYS A 49 -7.19 -5.41 -5.06
CA LYS A 49 -6.60 -5.87 -6.32
C LYS A 49 -6.85 -4.93 -7.51
N ASP A 50 -7.81 -4.03 -7.42
CA ASP A 50 -8.15 -3.07 -8.47
C ASP A 50 -7.51 -1.72 -8.18
N LYS A 51 -6.31 -1.52 -8.75
CA LYS A 51 -5.50 -0.30 -8.54
C LYS A 51 -6.25 0.98 -8.91
N ARG A 52 -7.08 0.96 -9.96
CA ARG A 52 -7.79 2.15 -10.44
C ARG A 52 -8.90 2.54 -9.47
N LYS A 53 -9.72 1.57 -9.08
CA LYS A 53 -10.77 1.79 -8.07
C LYS A 53 -10.20 2.20 -6.73
N LEU A 54 -9.07 1.62 -6.33
CA LEU A 54 -8.44 1.96 -5.06
C LEU A 54 -7.90 3.40 -5.07
N GLN A 55 -7.29 3.84 -6.17
CA GLN A 55 -6.91 5.25 -6.36
C GLN A 55 -8.12 6.18 -6.33
N GLU A 56 -9.23 5.80 -6.98
CA GLU A 56 -10.46 6.58 -6.97
C GLU A 56 -11.04 6.73 -5.56
N LEU A 57 -11.19 5.62 -4.83
CA LEU A 57 -11.67 5.59 -3.45
C LEU A 57 -10.78 6.42 -2.52
N THR A 58 -9.46 6.26 -2.63
CA THR A 58 -8.49 6.98 -1.80
C THR A 58 -8.31 8.44 -2.22
N SER A 59 -8.86 8.89 -3.35
CA SER A 59 -8.80 10.29 -3.78
C SER A 59 -10.10 11.06 -3.54
N GLN A 60 -11.24 10.38 -3.76
CA GLN A 60 -12.56 11.02 -3.81
C GLN A 60 -13.37 10.86 -2.52
N SER A 61 -13.18 9.77 -1.77
CA SER A 61 -14.04 9.48 -0.62
C SER A 61 -13.55 10.16 0.67
N PRO A 62 -14.38 11.01 1.30
CA PRO A 62 -13.97 11.77 2.49
C PRO A 62 -13.66 10.87 3.69
N GLY A 63 -14.26 9.68 3.77
CA GLY A 63 -14.01 8.70 4.83
C GLY A 63 -12.53 8.29 4.93
N PHE A 64 -11.81 8.23 3.82
CA PHE A 64 -10.38 7.89 3.80
C PHE A 64 -9.45 9.03 4.21
N ARG A 65 -9.92 10.28 4.23
CA ARG A 65 -9.09 11.44 4.67
C ARG A 65 -8.85 11.45 6.17
N SER A 66 -9.72 10.79 6.92
CA SER A 66 -9.63 10.75 8.38
C SER A 66 -10.11 9.40 8.87
N LEU A 67 -9.23 8.41 8.80
CA LEU A 67 -9.48 7.07 9.30
C LEU A 67 -8.95 6.93 10.73
N GLU A 68 -9.60 6.17 11.60
CA GLU A 68 -8.98 5.76 12.84
C GLU A 68 -7.72 4.93 12.58
N LEU A 69 -6.67 5.14 13.37
CA LEU A 69 -5.41 4.40 13.24
C LEU A 69 -5.61 2.88 13.28
N LYS A 70 -6.57 2.39 14.09
CA LYS A 70 -6.91 0.96 14.16
C LYS A 70 -7.44 0.43 12.83
N ALA A 71 -8.32 1.18 12.17
CA ALA A 71 -8.86 0.80 10.86
C ALA A 71 -7.75 0.79 9.79
N ALA A 72 -6.84 1.76 9.85
CA ALA A 72 -5.71 1.84 8.92
C ALA A 72 -4.77 0.63 9.08
N ARG A 73 -4.48 0.24 10.33
CA ARG A 73 -3.69 -0.97 10.63
C ARG A 73 -4.36 -2.26 10.15
N VAL A 74 -5.69 -2.36 10.24
CA VAL A 74 -6.43 -3.52 9.71
C VAL A 74 -6.30 -3.60 8.18
N ILE A 75 -6.46 -2.47 7.49
CA ILE A 75 -6.25 -2.38 6.04
C ILE A 75 -4.84 -2.84 5.68
N ASP A 76 -3.83 -2.29 6.35
CA ASP A 76 -2.43 -2.61 6.11
C ASP A 76 -2.13 -4.10 6.33
N SER A 77 -2.59 -4.65 7.47
CA SER A 77 -2.36 -6.05 7.84
C SER A 77 -3.02 -7.04 6.87
N ILE A 78 -4.20 -6.71 6.34
CA ILE A 78 -4.95 -7.61 5.45
C ILE A 78 -4.44 -7.50 4.00
N THR A 79 -4.12 -6.28 3.55
CA THR A 79 -3.75 -6.04 2.15
C THR A 79 -2.27 -6.10 1.88
N GLY A 80 -1.42 -6.01 2.92
CA GLY A 80 0.04 -6.13 2.81
C GLY A 80 0.70 -4.97 2.06
N ILE A 81 0.04 -3.81 2.01
CA ILE A 81 0.51 -2.64 1.27
C ILE A 81 1.63 -1.87 2.00
N ASN A 82 1.94 -2.22 3.24
CA ASN A 82 3.02 -1.65 4.06
C ASN A 82 2.95 -0.11 4.14
N LEU A 83 1.79 0.39 4.56
CA LEU A 83 1.58 1.82 4.78
C LEU A 83 2.46 2.33 5.92
N ARG A 84 3.08 3.49 5.72
CA ARG A 84 3.82 4.19 6.77
C ARG A 84 2.86 5.13 7.49
N PHE A 85 2.69 4.91 8.79
CA PHE A 85 1.84 5.75 9.64
C PHE A 85 2.71 6.52 10.64
N THR A 86 2.46 7.81 10.81
CA THR A 86 2.99 8.58 11.95
C THR A 86 2.15 8.28 13.19
N GLU A 87 2.71 7.55 14.16
CA GLU A 87 1.98 7.11 15.38
C GLU A 87 1.50 8.25 16.29
N THR A 88 1.93 9.48 16.04
CA THR A 88 1.60 10.66 16.84
C THR A 88 0.15 11.13 16.69
N GLU A 89 -0.59 10.65 15.68
CA GLU A 89 -1.98 11.03 15.44
C GLU A 89 -2.93 9.84 15.60
N GLY A 90 -4.01 10.00 16.37
CA GLY A 90 -5.04 8.96 16.53
C GLY A 90 -5.85 8.69 15.26
N ARG A 91 -5.69 9.53 14.23
CA ARG A 91 -6.32 9.41 12.92
C ARG A 91 -5.27 9.53 11.82
N VAL A 92 -5.53 8.89 10.69
CA VAL A 92 -4.63 8.80 9.54
C VAL A 92 -5.35 9.31 8.30
N ASN A 93 -4.64 10.10 7.50
CA ASN A 93 -5.06 10.47 6.17
C ASN A 93 -4.58 9.41 5.16
N MET A 94 -5.44 8.45 4.83
CA MET A 94 -5.10 7.37 3.89
C MET A 94 -4.85 7.89 2.47
N CYS A 95 -5.53 8.99 2.08
CA CYS A 95 -5.33 9.62 0.78
C CYS A 95 -3.87 10.08 0.62
N GLN A 96 -3.34 10.72 1.66
CA GLN A 96 -1.95 11.16 1.70
C GLN A 96 -0.98 9.98 1.69
N ALA A 97 -1.21 8.97 2.53
CA ALA A 97 -0.31 7.82 2.62
C ALA A 97 -0.20 7.05 1.28
N VAL A 98 -1.32 6.86 0.58
CA VAL A 98 -1.32 6.21 -0.75
C VAL A 98 -0.65 7.08 -1.81
N GLN A 99 -0.84 8.40 -1.74
CA GLN A 99 -0.19 9.33 -2.66
C GLN A 99 1.34 9.34 -2.47
N GLU A 100 1.82 9.42 -1.23
CA GLU A 100 3.25 9.35 -0.89
C GLU A 100 3.88 8.05 -1.41
N MET A 101 3.21 6.90 -1.21
CA MET A 101 3.68 5.63 -1.79
C MET A 101 3.78 5.67 -3.33
N CYS A 102 2.84 6.33 -4.01
CA CYS A 102 2.88 6.47 -5.46
C CYS A 102 3.97 7.45 -5.94
N ASP A 103 4.30 8.44 -5.12
CA ASP A 103 5.39 9.39 -5.39
C ASP A 103 6.75 8.74 -5.17
N ASP A 104 6.92 7.97 -4.09
CA ASP A 104 8.12 7.17 -3.81
C ASP A 104 8.40 6.18 -4.95
N ALA A 105 7.40 5.40 -5.37
CA ALA A 105 7.54 4.45 -6.48
C ALA A 105 7.91 5.13 -7.81
N ARG A 106 7.44 6.37 -8.04
CA ARG A 106 7.83 7.15 -9.23
C ARG A 106 9.26 7.66 -9.13
N ALA A 107 9.66 8.15 -7.96
CA ALA A 107 11.03 8.60 -7.72
C ALA A 107 12.03 7.45 -7.89
N GLU A 108 11.74 6.28 -7.32
CA GLU A 108 12.53 5.05 -7.50
C GLU A 108 12.63 4.67 -8.99
N GLY A 109 11.51 4.69 -9.72
CA GLY A 109 11.50 4.39 -11.16
C GLY A 109 12.36 5.35 -11.99
N HIS A 110 12.31 6.66 -11.68
CA HIS A 110 13.18 7.65 -12.34
C HIS A 110 14.66 7.41 -12.03
N GLN A 111 14.98 7.06 -10.78
CA GLN A 111 16.33 6.76 -10.36
C GLN A 111 16.88 5.49 -11.03
N GLU A 112 16.07 4.42 -11.10
CA GLU A 112 16.43 3.20 -11.83
C GLU A 112 16.66 3.48 -13.32
N GLN A 113 15.80 4.27 -13.95
CA GLN A 113 15.97 4.64 -15.35
C GLN A 113 17.26 5.44 -15.58
N ALA A 114 17.57 6.38 -14.69
CA ALA A 114 18.81 7.16 -14.73
C ALA A 114 20.04 6.24 -14.60
N MET A 115 20.02 5.29 -13.66
CA MET A 115 21.09 4.30 -13.49
C MET A 115 21.26 3.40 -14.71
N LEU A 116 20.17 2.88 -15.28
CA LEU A 116 20.23 2.04 -16.48
C LEU A 116 20.77 2.80 -17.69
N THR A 117 20.40 4.08 -17.82
CA THR A 117 20.90 4.95 -18.88
C THR A 117 22.40 5.15 -18.73
N ALA A 118 22.87 5.52 -17.52
CA ALA A 118 24.29 5.68 -17.24
C ALA A 118 25.08 4.39 -17.49
N GLN A 119 24.56 3.23 -17.05
CA GLN A 119 25.21 1.94 -17.24
C GLN A 119 25.35 1.56 -18.72
N ARG A 120 24.33 1.84 -19.55
CA ARG A 120 24.40 1.60 -21.00
C ARG A 120 25.42 2.51 -21.67
N MET A 121 25.48 3.78 -21.27
CA MET A 121 26.43 4.73 -21.85
C MET A 121 27.88 4.44 -21.45
N LEU A 122 28.11 3.92 -20.24
CA LEU A 122 29.44 3.49 -19.77
C LEU A 122 30.04 2.33 -20.61
N GLN A 123 29.22 1.57 -21.33
CA GLN A 123 29.70 0.51 -22.23
C GLN A 123 30.28 1.08 -23.54
N ASP A 124 29.98 2.33 -23.88
CA ASP A 124 30.44 2.98 -25.09
C ASP A 124 31.60 3.94 -24.76
N PRO A 125 32.82 3.68 -25.24
CA PRO A 125 34.01 4.47 -24.90
C PRO A 125 33.98 5.91 -25.44
N ARG A 126 32.94 6.29 -26.20
CA ARG A 126 32.76 7.65 -26.73
C ARG A 126 32.23 8.65 -25.69
N PHE A 127 31.64 8.19 -24.60
CA PHE A 127 31.05 9.08 -23.60
C PHE A 127 31.99 9.26 -22.40
N SER A 128 32.27 10.51 -22.06
CA SER A 128 32.97 10.84 -20.82
C SER A 128 32.03 10.70 -19.60
N PRO A 129 32.55 10.49 -18.39
CA PRO A 129 31.74 10.51 -17.17
C PRO A 129 30.92 11.80 -17.01
N GLU A 130 31.44 12.93 -17.47
CA GLU A 130 30.74 14.22 -17.49
C GLU A 130 29.55 14.24 -18.45
N ASP A 131 29.71 13.68 -19.64
CA ASP A 131 28.61 13.53 -20.59
C ASP A 131 27.52 12.61 -20.01
N ILE A 132 27.93 11.49 -19.41
CA ILE A 132 27.01 10.51 -18.84
C ILE A 132 26.20 11.10 -17.69
N SER A 133 26.83 11.88 -16.80
CA SER A 133 26.12 12.62 -15.73
C SER A 133 25.07 13.56 -16.31
N LYS A 134 25.42 14.32 -17.36
CA LYS A 134 24.51 15.26 -18.02
C LYS A 134 23.32 14.56 -18.70
N PHE A 135 23.54 13.42 -19.36
CA PHE A 135 22.49 12.70 -20.08
C PHE A 135 21.62 11.82 -19.18
N SER A 136 22.18 11.23 -18.13
CA SER A 136 21.44 10.37 -17.20
C SER A 136 20.71 11.16 -16.11
N GLY A 137 21.15 12.38 -15.80
CA GLY A 137 20.66 13.16 -14.67
C GLY A 137 21.22 12.73 -13.31
N LEU A 138 22.16 11.78 -13.29
CA LEU A 138 22.88 11.37 -12.07
C LEU A 138 24.02 12.34 -11.75
N SER A 139 24.42 12.38 -10.48
CA SER A 139 25.61 13.10 -10.05
C SER A 139 26.87 12.48 -10.64
N LEU A 140 27.92 13.29 -10.87
CA LEU A 140 29.24 12.81 -11.31
C LEU A 140 29.80 11.74 -10.37
N GLU A 141 29.60 11.90 -9.05
CA GLU A 141 30.06 10.93 -8.06
C GLU A 141 29.40 9.56 -8.24
N ASP A 142 28.10 9.54 -8.53
CA ASP A 142 27.36 8.28 -8.70
C ASP A 142 27.72 7.58 -10.02
N VAL A 143 27.97 8.34 -11.08
CA VAL A 143 28.49 7.79 -12.34
C VAL A 143 29.88 7.15 -12.14
N LEU A 144 30.77 7.82 -11.39
CA LEU A 144 32.11 7.28 -11.08
C LEU A 144 32.05 6.05 -10.17
N LYS A 145 31.07 5.96 -9.26
CA LYS A 145 30.83 4.73 -8.47
C LYS A 145 30.38 3.57 -9.36
N LEU A 146 29.54 3.84 -10.37
CA LEU A 146 29.08 2.82 -11.32
C LEU A 146 30.21 2.28 -12.21
N GLN A 147 31.21 3.10 -12.54
CA GLN A 147 32.37 2.66 -13.33
C GLN A 147 33.34 1.75 -12.56
N LYS A 148 33.37 1.85 -11.22
CA LYS A 148 34.26 1.06 -10.35
C LYS A 148 33.71 -0.34 -10.02
N LYS A 149 32.54 -0.68 -10.52
CA LYS A 149 31.80 -1.91 -10.21
C LYS A 149 31.90 -2.88 -11.38
#